data_AF-A0A2J0LSC7-F1
#
_entry.id   AF-A0A2J0LSC7-F1
#
_cell.length_a   1.000
_cell.length_b   1.000
_cell.length_c   1.000
_cell.angle_alpha   90.00
_cell.angle_beta   90.00
_cell.angle_gamma   90.00
#
_symmetry.space_group_name_H-M   'P 1'
#
loop_
_entity.id
_entity.type
_entity.pdbx_description
1 polymer ?
#
loop_
_entity_poly.entity_id
_entity_poly.type
_entity_poly.pdbx_seq_one_letter_code
_entity_poly.pdbx_strand_id
1 'polypeptide(L)'
;KHNAQEIEVDADSGFTIGGGVKANIWEFENSGIRLTGDVQYRTTEPDVGGITVNGTSVIDKGATFKVDEWQAGLFMSKKFEIPLKLQSIYTVPYTGVTYADSNVDVSFKDSNSPGTDYSLFDANNKKLYGFVLGCDVVPSLGSSFIYSIELRLVDEVALSLGGTVKF
;
A
#
# COMPACT_ATOMS: atom_id res chain seq x y z
N LYS A 1 15.20 20.96 -28.26
CA LYS A 1 13.88 20.38 -27.89
C LYS A 1 14.09 18.89 -27.73
N HIS A 2 14.27 18.40 -26.51
CA HIS A 2 14.27 16.95 -26.28
C HIS A 2 12.84 16.48 -26.52
N ASN A 3 12.63 15.63 -27.53
CA ASN A 3 11.37 14.91 -27.66
C ASN A 3 11.24 14.05 -26.41
N ALA A 4 10.34 14.42 -25.49
CA ALA A 4 9.99 13.58 -24.37
C ALA A 4 9.43 12.28 -24.96
N GLN A 5 10.16 11.18 -24.79
CA GLN A 5 9.62 9.87 -25.13
C GLN A 5 8.59 9.52 -24.06
N GLU A 6 7.38 9.21 -24.49
CA GLU A 6 6.33 8.71 -23.60
C GLU A 6 6.49 7.20 -23.49
N ILE A 7 6.66 6.71 -22.26
CA ILE A 7 6.80 5.30 -21.95
C ILE A 7 5.69 4.95 -20.96
N GLU A 8 4.84 4.01 -21.37
CA GLU A 8 3.74 3.48 -20.56
C GLU A 8 4.01 2.00 -20.29
N VAL A 9 3.79 1.58 -19.06
CA VAL A 9 4.08 0.22 -18.59
C VAL A 9 2.84 -0.28 -17.86
N ASP A 10 2.21 -1.29 -18.44
CA ASP A 10 1.09 -2.00 -17.83
C ASP A 10 1.66 -3.11 -16.94
N ALA A 11 1.36 -3.02 -15.65
CA ALA A 11 1.69 -4.05 -14.67
C ALA A 11 0.49 -4.96 -14.39
N ASP A 12 0.77 -6.25 -14.31
CA ASP A 12 -0.15 -7.26 -13.79
C ASP A 12 0.04 -7.40 -12.26
N SER A 13 -0.46 -8.50 -11.69
CA SER A 13 -0.27 -8.83 -10.27
C SER A 13 1.21 -8.89 -9.89
N GLY A 14 1.55 -8.40 -8.70
CA GLY A 14 2.90 -8.43 -8.15
C GLY A 14 2.95 -8.99 -6.75
N PHE A 15 4.14 -9.44 -6.35
CA PHE A 15 4.41 -9.76 -4.96
C PHE A 15 4.87 -8.50 -4.23
N THR A 16 4.23 -8.20 -3.10
CA THR A 16 4.62 -7.10 -2.21
C THR A 16 5.10 -7.66 -0.88
N ILE A 17 6.26 -7.18 -0.43
CA ILE A 17 6.75 -7.39 0.93
C ILE A 17 7.07 -6.05 1.58
N GLY A 18 6.80 -5.93 2.87
CA GLY A 18 7.01 -4.70 3.59
C GLY A 18 7.02 -4.88 5.10
N GLY A 19 7.38 -3.82 5.78
CA GLY A 19 7.39 -3.74 7.23
C GLY A 19 7.09 -2.31 7.68
N GLY A 20 6.69 -2.17 8.94
CA GLY A 20 6.36 -0.86 9.48
C GLY A 20 6.16 -0.87 10.97
N VAL A 21 5.97 0.33 11.51
CA VAL A 21 5.72 0.57 12.92
C VAL A 21 4.42 1.35 13.05
N LYS A 22 3.58 0.91 13.98
CA LYS A 22 2.34 1.59 14.36
C LYS A 22 2.40 1.90 15.86
N ALA A 23 2.14 3.14 16.23
CA ALA A 23 2.23 3.60 17.61
C ALA A 23 1.04 4.47 18.01
N ASN A 24 0.56 4.28 19.23
CA ASN A 24 -0.44 5.17 19.81
C ASN A 24 0.24 6.49 20.17
N ILE A 25 -0.18 7.58 19.53
CA ILE A 25 0.35 8.91 19.79
C ILE A 25 -0.37 9.51 21.00
N TRP A 26 -1.70 9.37 21.04
CA TRP A 26 -2.53 9.97 22.08
C TRP A 26 -3.79 9.16 22.34
N GLU A 27 -4.26 9.14 23.58
CA GLU A 27 -5.55 8.58 23.96
C GLU A 27 -6.39 9.65 24.67
N PHE A 28 -7.58 9.91 24.15
CA PHE A 28 -8.49 10.89 24.71
C PHE A 28 -9.29 10.23 25.84
N GLU A 29 -8.83 10.46 27.08
CA GLU A 29 -9.32 9.80 28.32
C GLU A 29 -10.86 9.77 28.45
N ASN A 30 -11.54 10.86 28.05
CA ASN A 30 -12.99 10.97 28.23
C ASN A 30 -13.83 10.33 27.12
N SER A 31 -13.25 10.00 25.96
CA SER A 31 -14.01 9.52 24.79
C SER A 31 -13.65 8.10 24.38
N GLY A 32 -12.52 7.57 24.88
CA GLY A 32 -11.96 6.30 24.42
C GLY A 32 -11.49 6.34 22.96
N ILE A 33 -11.35 7.55 22.39
CA ILE A 33 -10.80 7.77 21.05
C ILE A 33 -9.28 7.73 21.18
N ARG A 34 -8.62 7.13 20.19
CA ARG A 34 -7.17 7.01 20.12
C ARG A 34 -6.65 7.57 18.82
N LEU A 35 -5.59 8.36 18.91
CA LEU A 35 -4.80 8.82 17.78
C LEU A 35 -3.59 7.90 17.60
N THR A 36 -3.44 7.33 16.42
CA THR A 36 -2.41 6.37 16.06
C THR A 36 -1.64 6.88 14.86
N GLY A 37 -0.30 6.85 14.93
CA GLY A 37 0.55 7.08 13.77
C GLY A 37 1.05 5.75 13.22
N ASP A 38 1.20 5.67 11.90
CA ASP A 38 1.88 4.57 11.24
C ASP A 38 2.93 5.08 10.24
N VAL A 39 4.01 4.31 10.12
CA VAL A 39 4.98 4.46 9.04
C VAL A 39 5.30 3.07 8.53
N GLN A 40 5.23 2.89 7.22
CA GLN A 40 5.45 1.61 6.56
C GLN A 40 6.34 1.81 5.33
N TYR A 41 7.15 0.81 5.04
CA TYR A 41 7.90 0.70 3.80
C TYR A 41 7.54 -0.63 3.13
N ARG A 42 7.29 -0.58 1.83
CA ARG A 42 7.00 -1.77 1.02
C ARG A 42 7.74 -1.73 -0.30
N THR A 43 8.18 -2.90 -0.75
CA THR A 43 8.68 -3.14 -2.09
C THR A 43 7.70 -4.07 -2.81
N THR A 44 7.36 -3.71 -4.04
CA THR A 44 6.54 -4.54 -4.93
C THR A 44 7.30 -4.82 -6.20
N GLU A 45 7.25 -6.06 -6.67
CA GLU A 45 7.78 -6.48 -7.96
C GLU A 45 6.59 -6.99 -8.79
N PRO A 46 5.91 -6.12 -9.58
CA PRO A 46 4.86 -6.52 -10.49
C PRO A 46 5.39 -7.22 -11.72
N ASP A 47 4.63 -8.19 -12.22
CA ASP A 47 4.87 -8.75 -13.55
C ASP A 47 4.53 -7.70 -14.62
N VAL A 48 5.41 -7.54 -15.61
CA VAL A 48 5.19 -6.59 -16.72
C VAL A 48 4.28 -7.24 -17.77
N GLY A 49 3.05 -6.75 -17.89
CA GLY A 49 2.06 -7.23 -18.86
C GLY A 49 2.26 -6.64 -20.25
N GLY A 50 2.72 -5.38 -20.33
CA GLY A 50 2.97 -4.69 -21.59
C GLY A 50 3.81 -3.43 -21.43
N ILE A 51 4.58 -3.09 -22.47
CA ILE A 51 5.36 -1.84 -22.53
C ILE A 51 5.02 -1.15 -23.84
N THR A 52 4.71 0.13 -23.79
CA THR A 52 4.45 0.97 -24.95
C THR A 52 5.42 2.15 -24.97
N VAL A 53 6.14 2.34 -26.08
CA VAL A 53 7.06 3.47 -26.29
C VAL A 53 6.54 4.31 -27.45
N ASN A 54 6.19 5.58 -27.18
CA ASN A 54 5.57 6.51 -28.15
C ASN A 54 4.38 5.88 -28.91
N GLY A 55 3.53 5.13 -28.20
CA GLY A 55 2.37 4.44 -28.78
C GLY A 55 2.66 3.12 -29.51
N THR A 56 3.91 2.64 -29.51
CA THR A 56 4.28 1.35 -30.13
C THR A 56 4.59 0.31 -29.05
N SER A 57 3.93 -0.85 -29.11
CA SER A 57 4.19 -1.94 -28.17
C SER A 57 5.59 -2.54 -28.36
N VAL A 58 6.31 -2.70 -27.25
CA VAL A 58 7.61 -3.34 -27.16
C VAL A 58 7.43 -4.74 -26.57
N ILE A 59 7.99 -5.75 -27.24
CA ILE A 59 8.02 -7.12 -26.72
C ILE A 59 9.37 -7.33 -26.03
N ASP A 60 9.35 -7.40 -24.70
CA ASP A 60 10.49 -7.80 -23.88
C ASP A 60 10.08 -8.87 -22.86
N LYS A 61 10.81 -9.99 -22.86
CA LYS A 61 10.60 -11.11 -21.91
C LYS A 61 11.46 -11.00 -20.66
N GLY A 62 12.34 -10.01 -20.57
CA GLY A 62 13.25 -9.78 -19.44
C GLY A 62 13.03 -8.43 -18.73
N ALA A 63 11.90 -7.77 -19.00
CA ALA A 63 11.58 -6.49 -18.36
C ALA A 63 11.39 -6.67 -16.85
N THR A 64 11.91 -5.72 -16.08
CA THR A 64 11.76 -5.67 -14.62
C THR A 64 11.04 -4.40 -14.23
N PHE A 65 10.03 -4.53 -13.38
CA PHE A 65 9.32 -3.41 -12.78
C PHE A 65 9.37 -3.57 -11.26
N LYS A 66 9.90 -2.57 -10.59
CA LYS A 66 9.97 -2.49 -9.14
C LYS A 66 9.37 -1.18 -8.64
N VAL A 67 8.60 -1.27 -7.57
CA VAL A 67 8.02 -0.12 -6.88
C VAL A 67 8.43 -0.16 -5.42
N ASP A 68 9.22 0.82 -5.00
CA ASP A 68 9.58 1.04 -3.60
C ASP A 68 8.74 2.19 -3.05
N GLU A 69 8.04 1.97 -1.94
CA GLU A 69 7.10 2.96 -1.42
C GLU A 69 7.22 3.15 0.08
N TRP A 70 7.26 4.43 0.48
CA TRP A 70 7.07 4.88 1.85
C TRP A 70 5.64 5.34 2.06
N GLN A 71 5.02 4.85 3.12
CA GLN A 71 3.70 5.28 3.56
C GLN A 71 3.80 5.82 4.98
N ALA A 72 3.11 6.93 5.22
CA ALA A 72 2.87 7.44 6.55
C ALA A 72 1.39 7.77 6.70
N GLY A 73 0.85 7.58 7.89
CA GLY A 73 -0.56 7.83 8.13
C GLY A 73 -0.85 8.19 9.58
N LEU A 74 -2.02 8.81 9.71
CA LEU A 74 -2.55 9.27 10.97
C LEU A 74 -4.01 8.85 11.06
N PHE A 75 -4.32 8.05 12.08
CA PHE A 75 -5.64 7.45 12.25
C PHE A 75 -6.25 7.81 13.59
N MET A 76 -7.55 8.04 13.57
CA MET A 76 -8.40 8.06 14.75
C MET A 76 -9.18 6.76 14.82
N SER A 77 -9.17 6.13 15.99
CA SER A 77 -9.90 4.89 16.23
C SER A 77 -10.64 4.92 17.55
N LYS A 78 -11.64 4.07 17.68
CA LYS A 78 -12.36 3.86 18.94
C LYS A 78 -12.68 2.40 19.13
N LYS A 79 -12.40 1.87 20.32
CA LYS A 79 -12.70 0.48 20.68
C LYS A 79 -14.13 0.36 21.18
N PHE A 80 -14.89 -0.57 20.61
CA PHE A 80 -16.23 -0.93 21.04
C PHE A 80 -16.26 -2.40 21.43
N GLU A 81 -16.94 -2.71 22.52
CA GLU A 81 -17.23 -4.09 22.92
C GLU A 81 -18.61 -4.48 22.39
N ILE A 82 -18.66 -5.60 21.67
CA ILE A 82 -19.91 -6.24 21.26
C ILE A 82 -20.05 -7.48 22.15
N PRO A 83 -20.95 -7.45 23.15
CA PRO A 83 -21.18 -8.59 24.01
C PRO A 83 -21.93 -9.68 23.23
N LEU A 84 -21.29 -10.82 22.99
CA LEU A 84 -21.97 -12.01 22.49
C LEU A 84 -22.16 -13.01 23.63
N LYS A 85 -23.20 -13.86 23.53
CA LYS A 85 -23.61 -14.79 24.60
C LYS A 85 -22.51 -15.76 25.08
N LEU A 86 -21.51 -16.05 24.24
CA LEU A 86 -20.43 -17.00 24.52
C LEU A 86 -19.07 -16.32 24.68
N GLN A 87 -18.85 -15.17 24.05
CA GLN A 87 -17.57 -14.45 24.04
C GLN A 87 -17.75 -13.02 23.55
N SER A 88 -17.24 -12.02 24.26
CA SER A 88 -17.21 -10.66 23.73
C SER A 88 -16.27 -10.57 22.52
N ILE A 89 -16.60 -9.73 21.56
CA ILE A 89 -15.65 -9.32 20.52
C ILE A 89 -15.46 -7.81 20.63
N TYR A 90 -14.25 -7.35 20.37
CA TYR A 90 -13.98 -5.93 20.27
C TYR A 90 -13.86 -5.56 18.81
N THR A 91 -14.54 -4.49 18.42
CA THR A 91 -14.35 -3.87 17.11
C THR A 91 -13.65 -2.53 17.29
N VAL A 92 -12.71 -2.24 16.42
CA VAL A 92 -11.94 -1.01 16.42
C VAL A 92 -12.06 -0.41 15.03
N PRO A 93 -13.19 0.24 14.70
CA PRO A 93 -13.25 1.07 13.51
C PRO A 93 -12.22 2.19 13.62
N TYR A 94 -11.56 2.48 12.51
CA TYR A 94 -10.63 3.56 12.37
C TYR A 94 -10.80 4.28 11.04
N THR A 95 -10.45 5.55 11.06
CA THR A 95 -10.37 6.37 9.87
C THR A 95 -9.15 7.25 9.94
N GLY A 96 -8.58 7.61 8.80
CA GLY A 96 -7.39 8.42 8.78
C GLY A 96 -7.02 8.91 7.41
N VAL A 97 -5.96 9.71 7.42
CA VAL A 97 -5.30 10.21 6.21
C VAL A 97 -3.98 9.49 6.07
N THR A 98 -3.62 9.20 4.83
CA THR A 98 -2.34 8.59 4.47
C THR A 98 -1.63 9.44 3.45
N TYR A 99 -0.31 9.42 3.49
CA TYR A 99 0.59 9.97 2.51
C TYR A 99 1.48 8.83 2.02
N ALA A 100 1.58 8.66 0.72
CA ALA A 100 2.48 7.71 0.10
C ALA A 100 3.37 8.39 -0.93
N ASP A 101 4.65 7.99 -0.91
CA ASP A 101 5.67 8.42 -1.85
C ASP A 101 6.34 7.17 -2.41
N SER A 102 6.29 7.00 -3.73
CA SER A 102 6.75 5.80 -4.41
C SER A 102 7.81 6.13 -5.45
N ASN A 103 8.90 5.40 -5.41
CA ASN A 103 9.90 5.37 -6.46
C ASN A 103 9.61 4.17 -7.38
N VAL A 104 9.57 4.44 -8.68
CA VAL A 104 9.31 3.43 -9.70
C VAL A 104 10.56 3.24 -10.54
N ASP A 105 11.09 2.03 -10.50
CA ASP A 105 12.20 1.59 -11.33
C ASP A 105 11.69 0.61 -12.39
N VAL A 106 11.81 1.00 -13.66
CA VAL A 106 11.52 0.11 -14.80
C VAL A 106 12.76 -0.04 -15.66
N SER A 107 13.09 -1.28 -16.01
CA SER A 107 14.17 -1.61 -16.95
C SER A 107 13.68 -2.61 -17.99
N PHE A 108 13.88 -2.31 -19.27
CA PHE A 108 13.53 -3.19 -20.38
C PHE A 108 14.44 -2.99 -21.59
N LYS A 109 14.46 -3.99 -22.48
CA LYS A 109 15.23 -4.01 -23.72
C LYS A 109 14.28 -3.93 -24.91
N ASP A 110 14.46 -2.90 -25.74
CA ASP A 110 13.74 -2.80 -27.01
C ASP A 110 14.40 -3.67 -28.08
N SER A 111 13.67 -4.70 -28.54
CA SER A 111 14.11 -5.59 -29.62
C SER A 111 14.21 -4.89 -30.98
N ASN A 112 13.57 -3.72 -31.17
CA ASN A 112 13.70 -2.90 -32.37
C ASN A 112 14.92 -1.95 -32.34
N SER A 113 15.54 -1.78 -31.16
CA SER A 113 16.74 -0.95 -30.95
C SER A 113 17.83 -1.74 -30.22
N PRO A 114 18.33 -2.86 -30.81
CA PRO A 114 19.26 -3.77 -30.15
C PRO A 114 20.54 -3.04 -29.71
N GLY A 115 20.78 -3.01 -28.40
CA GLY A 115 21.91 -2.31 -27.77
C GLY A 115 21.52 -1.09 -26.91
N THR A 116 20.24 -0.75 -26.83
CA THR A 116 19.74 0.33 -25.97
C THR A 116 19.01 -0.27 -24.76
N ASP A 117 19.59 -0.16 -23.58
CA ASP A 117 18.89 -0.44 -22.33
C ASP A 117 18.08 0.81 -21.95
N TYR A 118 16.76 0.69 -21.92
CA TYR A 118 15.89 1.75 -21.45
C TYR A 118 15.66 1.53 -19.97
N SER A 119 16.15 2.46 -19.16
CA SER A 119 15.87 2.51 -17.73
C SER A 119 15.20 3.83 -17.43
N LEU A 120 13.96 3.75 -16.95
CA LEU A 120 13.27 4.87 -16.33
C LEU A 120 13.76 4.95 -14.89
N PHE A 121 15.00 5.40 -14.69
CA PHE A 121 15.43 5.83 -13.36
C PHE A 121 14.71 7.15 -13.04
N ASP A 122 14.10 7.22 -11.86
CA ASP A 122 13.52 8.44 -11.28
C ASP A 122 12.15 8.86 -11.86
N ALA A 123 11.31 7.89 -12.23
CA ALA A 123 9.87 8.13 -12.35
C ALA A 123 9.27 8.21 -10.93
N ASN A 124 9.27 9.41 -10.33
CA ASN A 124 8.56 9.62 -9.07
C ASN A 124 7.05 9.50 -9.32
N ASN A 125 6.40 8.57 -8.62
CA ASN A 125 4.96 8.49 -8.66
C ASN A 125 4.39 9.78 -8.03
N LYS A 126 3.25 10.23 -8.56
CA LYS A 126 2.64 11.50 -8.15
C LYS A 126 2.20 11.36 -6.69
N LYS A 127 2.80 12.12 -5.76
CA LYS A 127 2.48 12.12 -4.31
C LYS A 127 1.01 11.78 -4.02
N LEU A 128 0.78 10.64 -3.39
CA LEU A 128 -0.55 10.09 -3.19
C LEU A 128 -1.05 10.45 -1.79
N TYR A 129 -2.10 11.28 -1.74
CA TYR A 129 -2.86 11.51 -0.53
C TYR A 129 -4.06 10.56 -0.53
N GLY A 130 -4.26 9.86 0.58
CA GLY A 130 -5.29 8.84 0.73
C GLY A 130 -6.18 9.08 1.92
N PHE A 131 -7.36 8.49 1.84
CA PHE A 131 -8.27 8.35 2.97
C PHE A 131 -8.51 6.87 3.25
N VAL A 132 -8.52 6.49 4.52
CA VAL A 132 -8.70 5.11 4.96
C VAL A 132 -9.92 5.00 5.87
N LEU A 133 -10.67 3.93 5.67
CA LEU A 133 -11.72 3.45 6.57
C LEU A 133 -11.45 1.97 6.83
N GLY A 134 -11.21 1.60 8.07
CA GLY A 134 -10.98 0.20 8.41
C GLY A 134 -11.66 -0.18 9.72
N CYS A 135 -11.65 -1.48 10.01
CA CYS A 135 -12.15 -2.03 11.24
C CYS A 135 -11.30 -3.25 11.63
N ASP A 136 -10.67 -3.18 12.80
CA ASP A 136 -10.03 -4.34 13.39
C ASP A 136 -11.02 -5.09 14.28
N VAL A 137 -11.07 -6.41 14.16
CA VAL A 137 -11.85 -7.30 15.00
C VAL A 137 -10.90 -8.08 15.91
N VAL A 138 -11.04 -7.85 17.21
CA VAL A 138 -10.20 -8.45 18.26
C VAL A 138 -11.07 -9.37 19.12
N PRO A 139 -10.86 -10.70 19.09
CA PRO A 139 -11.57 -11.62 19.99
C PRO A 139 -11.24 -11.32 21.47
N SER A 140 -12.19 -11.46 22.40
CA SER A 140 -11.92 -11.20 23.83
C SER A 140 -11.10 -12.26 24.57
N LEU A 141 -10.60 -13.30 23.87
CA LEU A 141 -9.72 -14.28 24.50
C LEU A 141 -8.38 -13.60 24.82
N GLY A 142 -7.64 -14.09 25.82
CA GLY A 142 -6.23 -13.72 26.04
C GLY A 142 -5.29 -14.10 24.89
N SER A 143 -5.83 -14.34 23.69
CA SER A 143 -5.12 -14.71 22.48
C SER A 143 -4.58 -13.48 21.79
N SER A 144 -3.29 -13.54 21.52
CA SER A 144 -2.47 -12.63 20.74
C SER A 144 -2.92 -12.38 19.31
N PHE A 145 -4.15 -12.67 18.86
CA PHE A 145 -4.53 -12.62 17.45
C PHE A 145 -5.58 -11.53 17.17
N ILE A 146 -5.33 -10.72 16.15
CA ILE A 146 -6.19 -9.64 15.66
C ILE A 146 -6.47 -9.89 14.19
N TYR A 147 -7.73 -9.84 13.78
CA TYR A 147 -8.13 -9.83 12.38
C TYR A 147 -8.40 -8.39 11.96
N SER A 148 -7.89 -7.96 10.80
CA SER A 148 -8.11 -6.62 10.28
C SER A 148 -8.75 -6.67 8.89
N ILE A 149 -9.76 -5.84 8.70
CA ILE A 149 -10.35 -5.56 7.39
C ILE A 149 -10.18 -4.06 7.17
N GLU A 150 -9.51 -3.68 6.09
CA GLU A 150 -9.24 -2.28 5.77
C GLU A 150 -9.71 -1.97 4.35
N LEU A 151 -10.47 -0.88 4.21
CA LEU A 151 -10.79 -0.28 2.93
C LEU A 151 -9.98 1.01 2.79
N ARG A 152 -9.14 1.06 1.76
CA ARG A 152 -8.25 2.18 1.48
C ARG A 152 -8.65 2.83 0.17
N LEU A 153 -8.92 4.14 0.21
CA LEU A 153 -9.25 4.95 -0.95
C LEU A 153 -8.03 5.83 -1.26
N VAL A 154 -7.18 5.38 -2.18
CA VAL A 154 -5.94 6.08 -2.59
C VAL A 154 -5.89 6.07 -4.11
N ASP A 155 -6.39 7.13 -4.76
CA ASP A 155 -6.44 7.30 -6.22
C ASP A 155 -7.05 6.12 -7.03
N GLU A 156 -7.57 5.11 -6.34
CA GLU A 156 -8.39 3.97 -6.76
C GLU A 156 -8.92 3.27 -5.48
N VAL A 157 -9.98 2.45 -5.58
CA VAL A 157 -10.56 1.72 -4.44
C VAL A 157 -9.76 0.44 -4.20
N ALA A 158 -9.06 0.34 -3.08
CA ALA A 158 -8.34 -0.86 -2.67
C ALA A 158 -8.96 -1.50 -1.42
N LEU A 159 -9.18 -2.82 -1.46
CA LEU A 159 -9.57 -3.62 -0.31
C LEU A 159 -8.38 -4.43 0.19
N SER A 160 -8.07 -4.36 1.48
CA SER A 160 -7.04 -5.19 2.10
C SER A 160 -7.59 -5.97 3.30
N LEU A 161 -7.08 -7.18 3.45
CA LEU A 161 -7.41 -8.12 4.53
C LEU A 161 -6.11 -8.52 5.20
N GLY A 162 -6.06 -8.44 6.53
CA GLY A 162 -4.85 -8.69 7.31
C GLY A 162 -5.10 -9.46 8.58
N GLY A 163 -4.02 -10.03 9.12
CA GLY A 163 -3.99 -10.63 10.45
C GLY A 163 -2.74 -10.13 11.18
N THR A 164 -2.90 -9.75 12.44
CA THR A 164 -1.80 -9.28 13.30
C THR A 164 -1.71 -10.14 14.54
N VAL A 165 -0.48 -10.51 14.93
CA VAL A 165 -0.23 -11.21 16.21
C VAL A 165 0.38 -10.22 17.21
N LYS A 166 -0.29 -10.00 18.33
CA LYS A 166 0.13 -9.14 19.44
C LYS A 166 0.66 -9.97 20.61
N PHE A 167 1.97 -9.94 20.84
CA PHE A 167 2.62 -10.56 22.00
C PHE A 167 2.46 -9.72 23.27
#